data_AF-A0A7X3K5A5-F1
#
_entry.id   AF-A0A7X3K5A5-F1
#
_cell.length_a   1.000
_cell.length_b   1.000
_cell.length_c   1.000
_cell.angle_alpha   90.00
_cell.angle_beta   90.00
_cell.angle_gamma   90.00
#
_symmetry.space_group_name_H-M   'P 1'
#
loop_
_entity.id
_entity.type
_entity.pdbx_description
1 polymer ?
#
loop_
_entity_poly.entity_id
_entity_poly.type
_entity_poly.pdbx_seq_one_letter_code
_entity_poly.pdbx_strand_id
1 'polypeptide(L)'
;MRYRFLFICLLLAAAAPRAAEPAPRTVLTLADQPLRLIRGAAVYKAGSGVAVQKDDILETETAGAQVEAGADAIVALGPQSRVLVANLAPDGKSPVELELLQGWAKVYAKGRRAVVVTPALQVTVPSGSTIVHAGEGLDAVFAEEGEQQVARAGTVLKLVTEQYAGIDADKQQLVTSRPPRAFVSAMPPAFRDHLARVPGVRNAGKAAPVKERDAAYADVDDWLASTLPARRRFVARFKPRLSDPDFRRQIDRALGQSPDWKPVLHPARRPDNGLF
;
A
#
# COMPACT_ATOMS: atom_id res chain seq x y z
N MET A 1 -76.25 -4.10 -37.47
CA MET A 1 -75.48 -3.29 -36.49
C MET A 1 -74.72 -4.23 -35.59
N ARG A 2 -73.47 -4.02 -35.15
CA ARG A 2 -72.31 -3.26 -35.64
C ARG A 2 -71.18 -3.60 -34.62
N TYR A 3 -70.01 -3.99 -35.13
CA TYR A 3 -68.67 -4.01 -34.50
C TYR A 3 -68.34 -5.01 -33.36
N ARG A 4 -67.58 -6.06 -33.74
CA ARG A 4 -66.61 -6.79 -32.89
C ARG A 4 -65.46 -5.85 -32.54
N PHE A 5 -65.20 -5.62 -31.25
CA PHE A 5 -64.00 -4.93 -30.79
C PHE A 5 -62.88 -5.94 -30.50
N LEU A 6 -61.81 -5.84 -31.28
CA LEU A 6 -60.56 -6.57 -31.17
C LEU A 6 -59.66 -5.76 -30.21
N PHE A 7 -59.41 -6.25 -28.99
CA PHE A 7 -58.46 -5.60 -28.07
C PHE A 7 -57.06 -6.21 -28.28
N ILE A 8 -56.21 -5.45 -28.96
CA ILE A 8 -54.78 -5.71 -29.13
C ILE A 8 -54.08 -5.30 -27.83
N CYS A 9 -53.54 -6.27 -27.08
CA CYS A 9 -52.65 -6.00 -25.96
C CYS A 9 -51.24 -5.67 -26.49
N LEU A 10 -50.91 -4.39 -26.51
CA LEU A 10 -49.57 -3.88 -26.83
C LEU A 10 -48.65 -4.11 -25.61
N LEU A 11 -47.73 -5.08 -25.69
CA LEU A 11 -46.68 -5.31 -24.69
C LEU A 11 -45.65 -4.16 -24.77
N LEU A 12 -45.78 -3.16 -23.89
CA LEU A 12 -44.68 -2.23 -23.62
C LEU A 12 -43.58 -2.98 -22.85
N ALA A 13 -42.51 -3.34 -23.55
CA ALA A 13 -41.27 -3.77 -22.93
C ALA A 13 -40.64 -2.55 -22.22
N ALA A 14 -40.87 -2.45 -20.90
CA ALA A 14 -40.20 -1.47 -20.06
C ALA A 14 -38.70 -1.76 -20.04
N ALA A 15 -37.91 -0.94 -20.72
CA ALA A 15 -36.46 -0.89 -20.56
C ALA A 15 -36.18 -0.39 -19.13
N ALA A 16 -36.03 -1.31 -18.18
CA ALA A 16 -35.59 -0.97 -16.84
C ALA A 16 -34.19 -0.32 -16.92
N PRO A 17 -33.95 0.82 -16.26
CA PRO A 17 -32.63 1.42 -16.21
C PRO A 17 -31.67 0.41 -15.57
N ARG A 18 -30.68 -0.03 -16.35
CA ARG A 18 -29.58 -0.86 -15.86
C ARG A 18 -28.89 -0.04 -14.78
N ALA A 19 -29.05 -0.43 -13.52
CA ALA A 19 -28.35 0.21 -12.41
C ALA A 19 -26.86 0.23 -12.74
N ALA A 20 -26.27 1.42 -12.81
CA ALA A 20 -24.85 1.57 -13.09
C ALA A 20 -24.08 0.76 -12.05
N GLU A 21 -23.32 -0.23 -12.52
CA GLU A 21 -22.47 -1.03 -11.66
C GLU A 21 -21.47 -0.08 -10.99
N PRO A 22 -21.35 -0.10 -9.64
CA PRO A 22 -20.46 0.82 -8.95
C PRO A 22 -19.05 0.66 -9.51
N ALA A 23 -18.40 1.78 -9.84
CA ALA A 23 -17.04 1.77 -10.38
C ALA A 23 -16.13 0.90 -9.49
N PRO A 24 -15.26 0.08 -10.09
CA PRO A 24 -14.42 -0.84 -9.34
C PRO A 24 -13.56 -0.06 -8.34
N ARG A 25 -13.43 -0.60 -7.12
CA ARG A 25 -12.68 0.02 -6.01
C ARG A 25 -11.61 -0.93 -5.51
N THR A 26 -10.54 -0.36 -5.00
CA THR A 26 -9.56 -1.07 -4.19
C THR A 26 -10.06 -1.09 -2.76
N VAL A 27 -10.23 -2.29 -2.19
CA VAL A 27 -10.97 -2.49 -0.95
C VAL A 27 -10.10 -3.24 0.04
N LEU A 28 -10.06 -2.76 1.29
CA LEU A 28 -9.62 -3.54 2.43
C LEU A 28 -10.65 -4.63 2.67
N THR A 29 -10.40 -5.86 2.20
CA THR A 29 -11.37 -6.95 2.23
C THR A 29 -11.32 -7.74 3.53
N LEU A 30 -10.12 -7.94 4.09
CA LEU A 30 -9.92 -8.57 5.39
C LEU A 30 -9.17 -7.63 6.33
N ALA A 31 -9.72 -7.45 7.53
CA ALA A 31 -9.08 -6.78 8.65
C ALA A 31 -9.71 -7.35 9.94
N ASP A 32 -9.09 -8.37 10.51
CA ASP A 32 -9.61 -9.04 11.73
C ASP A 32 -9.68 -8.08 12.92
N GLN A 33 -8.79 -7.09 12.93
CA GLN A 33 -8.85 -5.91 13.77
C GLN A 33 -8.75 -4.66 12.89
N PRO A 34 -9.39 -3.53 13.26
CA PRO A 34 -9.20 -2.27 12.56
C PRO A 34 -7.71 -1.93 12.52
N LEU A 35 -7.19 -1.73 11.32
CA LEU A 35 -5.81 -1.30 11.12
C LEU A 35 -5.70 0.22 11.23
N ARG A 36 -4.50 0.72 11.52
CA ARG A 36 -4.22 2.16 11.49
C ARG A 36 -3.93 2.60 10.06
N LEU A 37 -4.72 3.55 9.58
CA LEU A 37 -4.62 4.12 8.25
C LEU A 37 -4.13 5.56 8.38
N ILE A 38 -3.02 5.92 7.71
CA ILE A 38 -2.62 7.32 7.56
C ILE A 38 -2.98 7.76 6.14
N ARG A 39 -3.91 8.71 6.05
CA ARG A 39 -4.37 9.31 4.78
C ARG A 39 -4.14 10.80 4.82
N GLY A 40 -3.39 11.32 3.85
CA GLY A 40 -2.89 12.70 3.91
C GLY A 40 -2.12 12.93 5.22
N ALA A 41 -2.45 13.99 5.95
CA ALA A 41 -1.81 14.34 7.22
C ALA A 41 -2.59 13.86 8.46
N ALA A 42 -3.49 12.88 8.32
CA ALA A 42 -4.34 12.40 9.41
C ALA A 42 -4.31 10.88 9.59
N VAL A 43 -4.60 10.46 10.83
CA VAL A 43 -4.65 9.07 11.27
C VAL A 43 -6.11 8.66 11.43
N TYR A 44 -6.41 7.45 10.97
CA TYR A 44 -7.73 6.85 10.95
C TYR A 44 -7.66 5.41 11.43
N LYS A 45 -8.80 4.90 11.91
CA LYS A 45 -9.07 3.47 11.98
C LYS A 45 -9.80 3.00 10.73
N ALA A 46 -9.33 1.91 10.14
CA ALA A 46 -9.93 1.31 8.95
C ALA A 46 -10.19 -0.18 9.17
N GLY A 47 -11.44 -0.61 8.93
CA GLY A 47 -11.83 -2.01 8.91
C GLY A 47 -12.24 -2.48 7.52
N SER A 48 -12.68 -3.74 7.41
CA SER A 48 -13.15 -4.29 6.13
C SER A 48 -14.22 -3.43 5.46
N GLY A 49 -14.14 -3.34 4.13
CA GLY A 49 -15.02 -2.53 3.29
C GLY A 49 -14.51 -1.09 3.06
N VAL A 50 -13.47 -0.64 3.77
CA VAL A 50 -12.85 0.68 3.51
C VAL A 50 -12.16 0.68 2.15
N ALA A 51 -12.36 1.75 1.37
CA ALA A 51 -11.62 1.97 0.14
C ALA A 51 -10.19 2.40 0.45
N VAL A 52 -9.21 1.68 -0.09
CA VAL A 52 -7.78 2.04 -0.03
C VAL A 52 -7.44 2.91 -1.23
N GLN A 53 -6.67 3.97 -1.00
CA GLN A 53 -6.33 4.98 -1.98
C GLN A 53 -4.82 5.04 -2.22
N LYS A 54 -4.45 5.69 -3.32
CA LYS A 54 -3.07 6.06 -3.58
C LYS A 54 -2.53 6.92 -2.41
N ASP A 55 -1.29 6.64 -2.03
CA ASP A 55 -0.54 7.28 -0.94
C ASP A 55 -1.12 7.01 0.46
N ASP A 56 -2.08 6.10 0.62
CA ASP A 56 -2.44 5.59 1.95
C ASP A 56 -1.28 4.81 2.56
N ILE A 57 -1.06 5.00 3.87
CA ILE A 57 -0.19 4.14 4.68
C ILE A 57 -1.09 3.23 5.51
N LEU A 58 -0.90 1.93 5.40
CA LEU A 58 -1.61 0.91 6.17
C LEU A 58 -0.65 0.32 7.20
N GLU A 59 -1.07 0.32 8.46
CA GLU A 59 -0.31 -0.25 9.56
C GLU A 59 -1.12 -1.28 10.31
N THR A 60 -0.62 -2.51 10.32
CA THR A 60 -1.17 -3.62 11.09
C THR A 60 -0.48 -3.74 12.44
N GLU A 61 -1.21 -4.20 13.44
CA GLU A 61 -0.68 -4.47 14.78
C GLU A 61 -0.54 -5.98 14.99
N THR A 62 -1.45 -6.62 15.72
CA THR A 62 -1.39 -8.04 16.05
C THR A 62 -1.98 -8.94 14.98
N ALA A 63 -2.91 -8.42 14.16
CA ALA A 63 -3.57 -9.15 13.09
C ALA A 63 -3.14 -8.63 11.71
N GLY A 64 -3.16 -9.51 10.71
CA GLY A 64 -2.91 -9.14 9.32
C GLY A 64 -4.11 -8.45 8.67
N ALA A 65 -3.94 -8.11 7.39
CA ALA A 65 -4.98 -7.50 6.57
C ALA A 65 -4.87 -7.96 5.11
N GLN A 66 -5.95 -7.84 4.33
CA GLN A 66 -5.95 -8.08 2.89
C GLN A 66 -6.63 -6.94 2.14
N VAL A 67 -5.99 -6.48 1.08
CA VAL A 67 -6.50 -5.48 0.14
C VAL A 67 -6.63 -6.12 -1.24
N GLU A 68 -7.79 -5.94 -1.87
CA GLU A 68 -8.06 -6.43 -3.23
C GLU A 68 -8.31 -5.28 -4.18
N ALA A 69 -7.71 -5.36 -5.37
CA ALA A 69 -7.92 -4.44 -6.48
C ALA A 69 -8.26 -5.22 -7.73
N GLY A 70 -9.54 -5.15 -8.15
CA GLY A 70 -10.01 -5.90 -9.30
C GLY A 70 -10.03 -7.41 -9.05
N ALA A 71 -9.84 -8.20 -10.12
CA ALA A 71 -9.81 -9.66 -10.07
C ALA A 71 -8.37 -10.22 -10.10
N ASP A 72 -7.41 -9.33 -10.29
CA ASP A 72 -6.06 -9.59 -10.77
C ASP A 72 -4.98 -9.18 -9.78
N ALA A 73 -5.33 -8.45 -8.70
CA ALA A 73 -4.38 -8.04 -7.68
C ALA A 73 -4.92 -8.24 -6.26
N ILE A 74 -4.12 -8.92 -5.44
CA ILE A 74 -4.35 -9.12 -4.00
C ILE A 74 -3.06 -8.78 -3.26
N VAL A 75 -3.17 -7.97 -2.21
CA VAL A 75 -2.07 -7.64 -1.30
C VAL A 75 -2.49 -8.06 0.10
N ALA A 76 -1.78 -8.99 0.70
CA ALA A 76 -1.94 -9.35 2.10
C ALA A 76 -0.79 -8.80 2.93
N LEU A 77 -1.10 -8.33 4.13
CA LEU A 77 -0.16 -7.79 5.11
C LEU A 77 -0.13 -8.72 6.32
N GLY A 78 1.06 -9.02 6.81
CA GLY A 78 1.21 -9.74 8.07
C GLY A 78 0.92 -8.83 9.26
N PRO A 79 1.03 -9.35 10.49
CA PRO A 79 1.13 -8.54 11.70
C PRO A 79 2.30 -7.55 11.62
N GLN A 80 2.23 -6.46 12.38
CA GLN A 80 3.29 -5.47 12.59
C GLN A 80 3.90 -4.95 11.27
N SER A 81 3.05 -4.76 10.26
CA SER A 81 3.47 -4.37 8.93
C SER A 81 3.09 -2.92 8.66
N ARG A 82 4.02 -2.16 8.07
CA ARG A 82 3.82 -0.76 7.67
C ARG A 82 4.09 -0.63 6.19
N VAL A 83 3.03 -0.37 5.41
CA VAL A 83 3.11 -0.29 3.95
C VAL A 83 2.49 1.00 3.44
N LEU A 84 3.13 1.63 2.47
CA LEU A 84 2.55 2.71 1.67
C LEU A 84 2.08 2.16 0.32
N VAL A 85 0.86 2.50 -0.05
CA VAL A 85 0.25 2.11 -1.32
C VAL A 85 0.56 3.15 -2.38
N ALA A 86 1.66 2.98 -3.12
CA ALA A 86 2.07 3.94 -4.15
C ALA A 86 1.18 3.84 -5.39
N ASN A 87 0.75 2.64 -5.77
CA ASN A 87 -0.28 2.38 -6.77
C ASN A 87 -0.97 1.05 -6.50
N LEU A 88 -2.29 1.04 -6.47
CA LEU A 88 -3.08 -0.20 -6.42
C LEU A 88 -4.44 0.07 -7.04
N ALA A 89 -4.46 0.50 -8.30
CA ALA A 89 -5.71 0.78 -9.00
C ALA A 89 -6.45 -0.52 -9.39
N PRO A 90 -7.79 -0.55 -9.35
CA PRO A 90 -8.60 -1.74 -9.65
C PRO A 90 -8.90 -1.91 -11.16
N ASP A 91 -8.09 -1.27 -12.02
CA ASP A 91 -8.32 -1.15 -13.47
C ASP A 91 -7.79 -2.31 -14.32
N GLY A 92 -7.10 -3.28 -13.68
CA GLY A 92 -6.48 -4.41 -14.36
C GLY A 92 -5.22 -4.09 -15.17
N LYS A 93 -4.75 -2.84 -15.19
CA LYS A 93 -3.72 -2.36 -16.12
C LYS A 93 -2.57 -1.63 -15.44
N SER A 94 -2.88 -0.78 -14.47
CA SER A 94 -1.86 -0.04 -13.72
C SER A 94 -0.92 -1.01 -13.03
N PRO A 95 0.34 -0.69 -12.73
CA PRO A 95 1.14 -1.57 -11.87
C PRO A 95 0.59 -1.61 -10.43
N VAL A 96 0.86 -2.70 -9.72
CA VAL A 96 0.78 -2.72 -8.25
C VAL A 96 2.11 -2.19 -7.72
N GLU A 97 2.12 -1.13 -6.93
CA GLU A 97 3.34 -0.52 -6.40
C GLU A 97 3.17 -0.26 -4.90
N LEU A 98 4.01 -0.92 -4.11
CA LEU A 98 4.01 -0.85 -2.66
C LEU A 98 5.39 -0.45 -2.17
N GLU A 99 5.42 0.35 -1.11
CA GLU A 99 6.65 0.63 -0.36
C GLU A 99 6.46 0.06 1.05
N LEU A 100 7.13 -1.05 1.35
CA LEU A 100 7.05 -1.78 2.62
C LEU A 100 8.18 -1.30 3.53
N LEU A 101 7.84 -0.50 4.53
CA LEU A 101 8.82 0.00 5.51
C LEU A 101 9.24 -1.10 6.48
N GLN A 102 8.29 -1.91 6.92
CA GLN A 102 8.50 -2.94 7.93
C GLN A 102 7.43 -4.04 7.80
N GLY A 103 7.79 -5.25 8.23
CA GLY A 103 6.90 -6.40 8.40
C GLY A 103 6.81 -7.24 7.15
N TRP A 104 5.62 -7.78 6.88
CA TRP A 104 5.39 -8.78 5.84
C TRP A 104 4.34 -8.30 4.83
N ALA A 105 4.64 -8.48 3.54
CA ALA A 105 3.67 -8.33 2.47
C ALA A 105 3.70 -9.55 1.55
N LYS A 106 2.54 -10.09 1.22
CA LYS A 106 2.36 -11.06 0.15
C LYS A 106 1.57 -10.39 -0.96
N VAL A 107 2.11 -10.43 -2.18
CA VAL A 107 1.50 -9.80 -3.34
C VAL A 107 1.23 -10.87 -4.37
N TYR A 108 -0.01 -10.90 -4.86
CA TYR A 108 -0.41 -11.62 -6.05
C TYR A 108 -0.83 -10.58 -7.11
N ALA A 109 -0.29 -10.72 -8.32
CA ALA A 109 -0.64 -9.88 -9.46
C ALA A 109 -0.63 -10.71 -10.74
N LYS A 110 -1.75 -10.80 -11.45
CA LYS A 110 -1.88 -11.59 -12.69
C LYS A 110 -2.17 -10.70 -13.88
N GLY A 111 -1.36 -10.82 -14.93
CA GLY A 111 -1.54 -10.01 -16.15
C GLY A 111 -1.15 -8.53 -16.00
N ARG A 112 -0.54 -8.16 -14.87
CA ARG A 112 0.04 -6.85 -14.60
C ARG A 112 1.24 -6.97 -13.66
N ARG A 113 2.18 -6.04 -13.81
CA ARG A 113 3.40 -5.99 -13.00
C ARG A 113 3.10 -5.52 -11.57
N ALA A 114 3.73 -6.15 -10.59
CA ALA A 114 3.85 -5.64 -9.23
C ALA A 114 5.28 -5.22 -8.89
N VAL A 115 5.43 -4.22 -8.03
CA VAL A 115 6.68 -3.80 -7.42
C VAL A 115 6.49 -3.62 -5.93
N VAL A 116 7.39 -4.20 -5.15
CA VAL A 116 7.49 -3.98 -3.71
C VAL A 116 8.88 -3.43 -3.45
N VAL A 117 8.94 -2.22 -2.87
CA VAL A 117 10.20 -1.59 -2.45
C VAL A 117 10.31 -1.68 -0.94
N THR A 118 11.42 -2.19 -0.45
CA THR A 118 11.79 -2.20 0.98
C THR A 118 12.99 -1.26 1.18
N PRO A 119 13.43 -1.00 2.43
CA PRO A 119 14.61 -0.17 2.67
C PRO A 119 15.88 -0.68 1.96
N ALA A 120 16.01 -1.99 1.75
CA ALA A 120 17.21 -2.61 1.19
C ALA A 120 17.04 -3.26 -0.20
N LEU A 121 15.81 -3.52 -0.66
CA LEU A 121 15.49 -4.25 -1.89
C LEU A 121 14.38 -3.59 -2.72
N GLN A 122 14.40 -3.85 -4.02
CA GLN A 122 13.25 -3.68 -4.90
C GLN A 122 12.92 -5.03 -5.56
N VAL A 123 11.71 -5.52 -5.33
CA VAL A 123 11.19 -6.75 -5.92
C VAL A 123 10.22 -6.39 -7.03
N THR A 124 10.43 -6.89 -8.25
CA THR A 124 9.54 -6.74 -9.39
C THR A 124 8.96 -8.10 -9.76
N VAL A 125 7.64 -8.20 -9.81
CA VAL A 125 6.90 -9.40 -10.22
C VAL A 125 6.18 -9.08 -11.52
N PRO A 126 6.60 -9.62 -12.68
CA PRO A 126 5.90 -9.41 -13.95
C PRO A 126 4.48 -9.95 -13.94
N SER A 127 4.29 -11.14 -13.36
CA SER A 127 3.02 -11.80 -13.09
C SER A 127 3.27 -13.00 -12.16
N GLY A 128 2.37 -13.26 -11.22
CA GLY A 128 2.46 -14.33 -10.23
C GLY A 128 2.35 -13.80 -8.79
N SER A 129 3.03 -14.45 -7.85
CA SER A 129 3.00 -14.08 -6.44
C SER A 129 4.37 -14.12 -5.78
N THR A 130 4.53 -13.28 -4.76
CA THR A 130 5.76 -13.18 -3.98
C THR A 130 5.47 -12.84 -2.53
N ILE A 131 6.33 -13.28 -1.63
CA ILE A 131 6.31 -12.91 -0.22
C ILE A 131 7.55 -12.08 0.06
N VAL A 132 7.35 -10.87 0.59
CA VAL A 132 8.41 -9.92 0.92
C VAL A 132 8.36 -9.63 2.42
N HIS A 133 9.54 -9.62 3.05
CA HIS A 133 9.74 -9.23 4.43
C HIS A 133 10.71 -8.05 4.49
N ALA A 134 10.34 -7.01 5.24
CA ALA A 134 11.22 -5.90 5.61
C ALA A 134 11.43 -5.93 7.13
N GLY A 135 12.60 -6.37 7.57
CA GLY A 135 12.91 -6.60 8.98
C GLY A 135 14.03 -5.71 9.49
N GLU A 136 14.25 -5.74 10.81
CA GLU A 136 15.45 -5.14 11.39
C GLU A 136 16.68 -5.93 10.95
N GLY A 137 17.47 -5.32 10.05
CA GLY A 137 18.72 -5.90 9.55
C GLY A 137 18.56 -6.97 8.48
N LEU A 138 17.35 -7.41 8.13
CA LEU A 138 17.11 -8.40 7.08
C LEU A 138 15.87 -8.06 6.25
N ASP A 139 16.11 -7.72 4.99
CA ASP A 139 15.06 -7.69 3.97
C ASP A 139 15.15 -8.96 3.13
N ALA A 140 14.02 -9.57 2.84
CA ALA A 140 13.99 -10.86 2.18
C ALA A 140 12.78 -11.04 1.28
N VAL A 141 12.93 -11.92 0.32
CA VAL A 141 11.92 -12.22 -0.69
C VAL A 141 11.91 -13.71 -1.00
N PHE A 142 10.71 -14.24 -1.12
CA PHE A 142 10.45 -15.59 -1.59
C PHE A 142 9.58 -15.53 -2.86
N ALA A 143 10.04 -16.23 -3.89
CA ALA A 143 9.37 -16.42 -5.16
C ALA A 143 8.32 -17.53 -5.00
N GLU A 144 7.05 -17.17 -4.86
CA GLU A 144 6.00 -18.17 -4.72
C GLU A 144 5.48 -18.65 -6.10
N GLU A 145 5.19 -17.72 -7.01
CA GLU A 145 4.70 -18.05 -8.35
C GLU A 145 5.28 -17.06 -9.37
N GLY A 146 5.77 -17.58 -10.50
CA GLY A 146 6.37 -16.78 -11.57
C GLY A 146 7.86 -16.47 -11.35
N GLU A 147 8.43 -15.63 -12.22
CA GLU A 147 9.83 -15.17 -12.15
C GLU A 147 9.86 -13.73 -11.61
N GLN A 148 10.55 -13.50 -10.49
CA GLN A 148 10.73 -12.19 -9.90
C GLN A 148 12.12 -11.64 -10.21
N GLN A 149 12.23 -10.32 -10.26
CA GLN A 149 13.51 -9.62 -10.34
C GLN A 149 13.73 -8.88 -9.02
N VAL A 150 14.88 -9.13 -8.39
CA VAL A 150 15.25 -8.51 -7.12
C VAL A 150 16.45 -7.64 -7.36
N ALA A 151 16.27 -6.34 -7.17
CA ALA A 151 17.28 -5.34 -7.39
C ALA A 151 17.78 -4.74 -6.08
N ARG A 152 19.08 -4.48 -6.02
CA ARG A 152 19.73 -3.68 -4.98
C ARG A 152 20.93 -2.96 -5.57
N ALA A 153 21.04 -1.65 -5.34
CA ALA A 153 22.23 -0.86 -5.66
C ALA A 153 22.80 -1.13 -7.08
N GLY A 154 21.90 -1.31 -8.06
CA GLY A 154 22.25 -1.60 -9.46
C GLY A 154 22.48 -3.08 -9.80
N THR A 155 22.62 -3.96 -8.81
CA THR A 155 22.64 -5.41 -9.02
C THR A 155 21.22 -5.93 -9.14
N VAL A 156 20.95 -6.76 -10.15
CA VAL A 156 19.65 -7.40 -10.37
C VAL A 156 19.83 -8.91 -10.42
N LEU A 157 19.08 -9.62 -9.58
CA LEU A 157 18.99 -11.08 -9.59
C LEU A 157 17.61 -11.50 -10.07
N LYS A 158 17.57 -12.61 -10.82
CA LYS A 158 16.33 -13.30 -11.15
C LYS A 158 16.10 -14.38 -10.10
N LEU A 159 14.88 -14.46 -9.59
CA LEU A 159 14.40 -15.58 -8.79
C LEU A 159 13.27 -16.26 -9.54
N VAL A 160 13.36 -17.58 -9.63
CA VAL A 160 12.25 -18.42 -10.11
C VAL A 160 11.49 -19.00 -8.93
N THR A 161 10.33 -19.58 -9.18
CA THR A 161 9.48 -20.27 -8.20
C THR A 161 10.30 -21.10 -7.19
N GLU A 162 9.91 -21.00 -5.92
CA GLU A 162 10.51 -21.63 -4.75
C GLU A 162 11.92 -21.14 -4.36
N GLN A 163 12.44 -20.13 -5.06
CA GLN A 163 13.71 -19.50 -4.67
C GLN A 163 13.52 -18.39 -3.64
N TYR A 164 14.60 -18.16 -2.90
CA TYR A 164 14.67 -17.12 -1.89
C TYR A 164 15.91 -16.27 -2.11
N ALA A 165 15.76 -14.97 -1.83
CA ALA A 165 16.86 -14.06 -1.70
C ALA A 165 16.69 -13.22 -0.44
N GLY A 166 17.81 -12.93 0.21
CA GLY A 166 17.83 -12.09 1.39
C GLY A 166 19.01 -11.13 1.32
N ILE A 167 18.85 -10.00 1.99
CA ILE A 167 19.96 -9.15 2.31
C ILE A 167 20.01 -8.84 3.79
N ASP A 168 21.16 -9.19 4.34
CA ASP A 168 21.59 -8.80 5.66
C ASP A 168 22.24 -7.39 5.58
N ALA A 169 21.80 -6.48 6.43
CA ALA A 169 22.27 -5.10 6.48
C ALA A 169 23.78 -5.01 6.73
N ASP A 170 24.37 -5.97 7.47
CA ASP A 170 25.79 -5.98 7.80
C ASP A 170 26.63 -6.50 6.64
N LYS A 171 26.10 -7.48 5.89
CA LYS A 171 26.82 -8.12 4.78
C LYS A 171 26.72 -7.34 3.49
N GLN A 172 25.66 -6.54 3.34
CA GLN A 172 25.34 -5.71 2.18
C GLN A 172 25.28 -6.44 0.82
N GLN A 173 25.38 -7.77 0.83
CA GLN A 173 25.36 -8.63 -0.34
C GLN A 173 24.03 -9.36 -0.43
N LEU A 174 23.45 -9.35 -1.62
CA LEU A 174 22.25 -10.12 -1.94
C LEU A 174 22.64 -11.59 -2.09
N VAL A 175 22.02 -12.46 -1.28
CA VAL A 175 22.31 -13.91 -1.26
C VAL A 175 21.08 -14.67 -1.72
N THR A 176 21.27 -15.61 -2.65
CA THR A 176 20.24 -16.57 -3.06
C THR A 176 20.47 -17.91 -2.36
N SER A 177 19.42 -18.49 -1.81
CA SER A 177 19.48 -19.78 -1.11
C SER A 177 18.11 -20.43 -1.02
N ARG A 178 18.02 -21.60 -0.36
CA ARG A 178 16.75 -22.08 0.18
C ARG A 178 16.28 -21.11 1.28
N PRO A 179 14.96 -20.90 1.47
CA PRO A 179 14.44 -20.14 2.61
C PRO A 179 15.03 -20.66 3.93
N PRO A 180 15.67 -19.79 4.75
CA PRO A 180 16.13 -20.17 6.06
C PRO A 180 14.97 -20.59 6.96
N ARG A 181 15.21 -21.54 7.89
CA ARG A 181 14.19 -21.97 8.85
C ARG A 181 13.59 -20.80 9.63
N ALA A 182 14.42 -19.84 10.05
CA ALA A 182 13.97 -18.65 10.76
C ALA A 182 12.95 -17.82 9.94
N PHE A 183 13.18 -17.66 8.64
CA PHE A 183 12.25 -16.96 7.75
C PHE A 183 10.91 -17.69 7.66
N VAL A 184 10.92 -19.01 7.44
CA VAL A 184 9.69 -19.82 7.35
C VAL A 184 8.93 -19.87 8.69
N SER A 185 9.65 -19.89 9.81
CA SER A 185 9.06 -19.86 11.15
C SER A 185 8.43 -18.52 11.49
N ALA A 186 9.02 -17.41 11.05
CA ALA A 186 8.49 -16.05 11.27
C ALA A 186 7.41 -15.65 10.26
N MET A 187 7.31 -16.35 9.13
CA MET A 187 6.33 -16.07 8.08
C MET A 187 4.89 -16.19 8.63
N PRO A 188 4.02 -15.20 8.35
CA PRO A 188 2.61 -15.27 8.73
C PRO A 188 1.97 -16.57 8.24
N PRO A 189 1.23 -17.31 9.09
CA PRO A 189 0.64 -18.59 8.69
C PRO A 189 -0.23 -18.50 7.44
N ALA A 190 -1.02 -17.43 7.31
CA ALA A 190 -1.88 -17.16 6.16
C ALA A 190 -1.12 -16.96 4.83
N PHE A 191 0.20 -16.76 4.88
CA PHE A 191 1.03 -16.58 3.68
C PHE A 191 1.57 -17.89 3.12
N ARG A 192 1.36 -19.02 3.80
CA ARG A 192 1.80 -20.34 3.33
C ARG A 192 0.91 -20.90 2.22
N ASP A 193 -0.35 -20.45 2.18
CA ASP A 193 -1.32 -20.82 1.16
C ASP A 193 -1.47 -19.71 0.12
N HIS A 194 -1.88 -20.05 -1.10
CA HIS A 194 -2.16 -19.06 -2.14
C HIS A 194 -3.21 -18.04 -1.67
N LEU A 195 -2.99 -16.76 -2.03
CA LEU A 195 -3.96 -15.72 -1.72
C LEU A 195 -5.26 -15.99 -2.46
N ALA A 196 -6.35 -16.01 -1.71
CA ALA A 196 -7.70 -16.14 -2.23
C ALA A 196 -8.49 -14.85 -2.03
N ARG A 197 -9.39 -14.56 -2.95
CA ARG A 197 -10.31 -13.43 -2.81
C ARG A 197 -11.31 -13.68 -1.70
N VAL A 198 -11.68 -12.64 -0.98
CA VAL A 198 -12.69 -12.67 0.08
C VAL A 198 -14.05 -12.31 -0.53
N PRO A 199 -15.00 -13.27 -0.65
CA PRO A 199 -16.31 -12.99 -1.19
C PRO A 199 -17.17 -12.18 -0.21
N GLY A 200 -18.07 -11.34 -0.74
CA GLY A 200 -19.18 -10.79 0.03
C GLY A 200 -18.83 -9.72 1.08
N VAL A 201 -17.75 -8.96 0.89
CA VAL A 201 -17.39 -7.88 1.82
C VAL A 201 -18.50 -6.82 1.90
N ARG A 202 -19.07 -6.65 3.09
CA ARG A 202 -20.14 -5.67 3.34
C ARG A 202 -19.62 -4.26 3.06
N ASN A 203 -20.43 -3.45 2.37
CA ASN A 203 -20.11 -2.07 2.04
C ASN A 203 -18.74 -1.91 1.33
N ALA A 204 -18.36 -2.88 0.49
CA ALA A 204 -17.09 -2.87 -0.23
C ALA A 204 -16.81 -1.51 -0.91
N GLY A 205 -15.75 -0.85 -0.46
CA GLY A 205 -15.30 0.47 -0.89
C GLY A 205 -16.24 1.63 -0.51
N LYS A 206 -17.30 1.40 0.25
CA LYS A 206 -18.28 2.39 0.71
C LYS A 206 -18.17 2.67 2.21
N ALA A 207 -17.55 1.79 2.99
CA ALA A 207 -17.28 2.08 4.39
C ALA A 207 -16.26 3.23 4.50
N ALA A 208 -16.57 4.20 5.36
CA ALA A 208 -15.66 5.31 5.63
C ALA A 208 -14.71 4.92 6.77
N PRO A 209 -13.41 5.24 6.67
CA PRO A 209 -12.51 5.13 7.81
C PRO A 209 -12.87 6.18 8.86
N VAL A 210 -12.63 5.87 10.13
CA VAL A 210 -12.94 6.76 11.26
C VAL A 210 -11.72 7.60 11.57
N LYS A 211 -11.80 8.93 11.38
CA LYS A 211 -10.69 9.83 11.73
C LYS A 211 -10.50 9.82 13.25
N GLU A 212 -9.27 9.61 13.69
CA GLU A 212 -8.93 9.67 15.12
C GLU A 212 -8.35 11.02 15.47
N ARG A 213 -7.35 11.47 14.71
CA ARG A 213 -6.61 12.70 14.93
C ARG A 213 -5.78 13.04 13.71
N ASP A 214 -5.20 14.23 13.70
CA ASP A 214 -4.16 14.52 12.74
C ASP A 214 -2.86 13.75 13.13
N ALA A 215 -2.01 13.39 12.16
CA ALA A 215 -0.77 12.63 12.35
C ALA A 215 0.33 13.39 13.12
N ALA A 216 0.68 12.91 14.31
CA ALA A 216 1.80 13.39 15.10
C ALA A 216 3.14 12.94 14.49
N TYR A 217 4.25 13.53 14.93
CA TYR A 217 5.57 13.18 14.42
C TYR A 217 5.90 11.69 14.62
N ALA A 218 5.56 11.13 15.80
CA ALA A 218 5.77 9.72 16.13
C ALA A 218 4.95 8.71 15.27
N ASP A 219 3.97 9.17 14.48
CA ASP A 219 3.28 8.27 13.54
C ASP A 219 4.06 8.09 12.24
N VAL A 220 5.00 8.99 11.95
CA VAL A 220 5.61 9.13 10.62
C VAL A 220 7.12 9.31 10.67
N ASP A 221 7.74 9.29 11.84
CA ASP A 221 9.17 9.52 12.02
C ASP A 221 10.02 8.48 11.27
N ASP A 222 9.70 7.19 11.38
CA ASP A 222 10.39 6.13 10.66
C ASP A 222 10.24 6.30 9.13
N TRP A 223 9.04 6.71 8.69
CA TRP A 223 8.76 7.02 7.29
C TRP A 223 9.59 8.21 6.78
N LEU A 224 9.70 9.26 7.58
CA LEU A 224 10.46 10.47 7.27
C LEU A 224 11.98 10.23 7.28
N ALA A 225 12.45 9.30 8.11
CA ALA A 225 13.85 8.90 8.20
C ALA A 225 14.25 7.83 7.17
N SER A 226 13.28 7.15 6.55
CA SER A 226 13.52 6.04 5.63
C SER A 226 14.27 6.43 4.35
N THR A 227 14.80 5.42 3.66
CA THR A 227 15.39 5.53 2.32
C THR A 227 14.36 5.29 1.20
N LEU A 228 13.10 5.03 1.56
CA LEU A 228 12.05 4.69 0.61
C LEU A 228 11.69 5.87 -0.29
N PRO A 229 11.33 5.63 -1.57
CA PRO A 229 11.01 6.69 -2.53
C PRO A 229 9.92 7.68 -2.06
N ALA A 230 8.93 7.23 -1.29
CA ALA A 230 7.83 8.02 -0.76
C ALA A 230 8.29 9.19 0.10
N ARG A 231 9.45 9.07 0.76
CA ARG A 231 9.99 10.11 1.64
C ARG A 231 10.00 11.48 0.96
N ARG A 232 10.32 11.54 -0.33
CA ARG A 232 10.37 12.80 -1.11
C ARG A 232 9.01 13.51 -1.20
N ARG A 233 7.90 12.76 -1.13
CA ARG A 233 6.53 13.30 -1.18
C ARG A 233 6.05 13.77 0.20
N PHE A 234 6.70 13.34 1.28
CA PHE A 234 6.24 13.61 2.64
C PHE A 234 6.38 15.08 3.07
N VAL A 235 7.31 15.83 2.49
CA VAL A 235 7.39 17.28 2.74
C VAL A 235 6.07 17.95 2.37
N ALA A 236 5.57 17.72 1.15
CA ALA A 236 4.31 18.30 0.71
C ALA A 236 3.12 17.77 1.53
N ARG A 237 3.11 16.47 1.85
CA ARG A 237 2.06 15.80 2.61
C ARG A 237 1.89 16.34 4.02
N PHE A 238 2.99 16.54 4.75
CA PHE A 238 2.96 16.94 6.16
C PHE A 238 3.29 18.42 6.40
N LYS A 239 3.58 19.20 5.35
CA LYS A 239 3.70 20.67 5.47
C LYS A 239 2.53 21.32 6.23
N PRO A 240 1.26 20.94 6.04
CA PRO A 240 0.16 21.50 6.83
C PRO A 240 0.28 21.25 8.34
N ARG A 241 1.01 20.22 8.79
CA ARG A 241 1.25 19.95 10.21
C ARG A 241 2.24 20.90 10.86
N LEU A 242 2.98 21.69 10.09
CA LEU A 242 3.94 22.65 10.67
C LEU A 242 3.27 23.84 11.37
N SER A 243 1.95 23.98 11.26
CA SER A 243 1.17 24.92 12.07
C SER A 243 1.02 24.46 13.54
N ASP A 244 1.16 23.16 13.79
CA ASP A 244 1.21 22.59 15.13
C ASP A 244 2.63 22.79 15.72
N PRO A 245 2.76 23.53 16.85
CA PRO A 245 4.06 23.80 17.45
C PRO A 245 4.81 22.53 17.88
N ASP A 246 4.12 21.48 18.35
CA ASP A 246 4.75 20.26 18.84
C ASP A 246 5.29 19.43 17.68
N PHE A 247 4.50 19.31 16.61
CA PHE A 247 4.94 18.66 15.38
C PHE A 247 6.14 19.41 14.78
N ARG A 248 6.04 20.75 14.68
CA ARG A 248 7.11 21.59 14.13
C ARG A 248 8.41 21.48 14.94
N ARG A 249 8.35 21.48 16.28
CA ARG A 249 9.55 21.32 17.11
C ARG A 249 10.22 19.96 16.93
N GLN A 250 9.43 18.88 16.87
CA GLN A 250 9.97 17.52 16.72
C GLN A 250 10.62 17.30 15.35
N ILE A 251 9.96 17.74 14.28
CA ILE A 251 10.52 17.61 12.94
C ILE A 251 11.75 18.51 12.72
N ASP A 252 11.79 19.69 13.33
CA ASP A 252 12.96 20.57 13.28
C ASP A 252 14.16 19.96 14.00
N ARG A 253 13.92 19.39 15.18
CA ARG A 253 14.94 18.66 15.93
C ARG A 253 15.52 17.48 15.15
N ALA A 254 14.68 16.72 14.46
CA ALA A 254 15.11 15.51 13.76
C ALA A 254 15.67 15.78 12.36
N LEU A 255 15.05 16.70 11.61
CA LEU A 255 15.25 16.86 10.16
C LEU A 255 15.47 18.32 9.73
N GLY A 256 15.59 19.27 10.65
CA GLY A 256 15.73 20.71 10.35
C GLY A 256 16.91 21.08 9.46
N GLN A 257 17.96 20.25 9.47
CA GLN A 257 19.13 20.40 8.58
C GLN A 257 19.06 19.55 7.30
N SER A 258 18.05 18.71 7.14
CA SER A 258 17.89 17.91 5.92
C SER A 258 17.57 18.81 4.72
N PRO A 259 18.09 18.50 3.51
CA PRO A 259 17.84 19.28 2.31
C PRO A 259 16.34 19.44 1.99
N ASP A 260 15.55 18.43 2.30
CA ASP A 260 14.12 18.40 2.00
C ASP A 260 13.30 19.31 2.94
N TRP A 261 13.62 19.31 4.24
CA TRP A 261 12.83 20.01 5.26
C TRP A 261 13.35 21.41 5.59
N LYS A 262 14.66 21.66 5.47
CA LYS A 262 15.28 22.95 5.77
C LYS A 262 14.58 24.14 5.09
N PRO A 263 14.22 24.10 3.78
CA PRO A 263 13.57 25.23 3.12
C PRO A 263 12.16 25.54 3.66
N VAL A 264 11.48 24.56 4.24
CA VAL A 264 10.12 24.71 4.77
C VAL A 264 10.13 25.09 6.25
N LEU A 265 11.12 24.62 7.00
CA LEU A 265 11.29 24.92 8.42
C LEU A 265 11.99 26.27 8.65
N HIS A 266 13.00 26.59 7.84
CA HIS A 266 13.76 27.83 7.92
C HIS A 266 13.74 28.54 6.57
N PRO A 267 12.58 29.09 6.15
CA PRO A 267 12.51 29.83 4.90
C PRO A 267 13.46 31.03 4.96
N ALA A 268 14.25 31.23 3.91
CA ALA A 268 15.09 32.42 3.80
C ALA A 268 14.20 33.66 3.94
N ARG A 269 14.63 34.65 4.72
CA ARG A 269 13.96 35.95 4.74
C ARG A 269 13.93 36.46 3.31
N ARG A 270 12.72 36.75 2.81
CA ARG A 270 12.57 37.44 1.54
C ARG A 270 13.38 38.75 1.67
N PRO A 271 14.26 39.10 0.72
CA PRO A 271 14.87 40.41 0.74
C PRO A 271 13.73 41.44 0.75
N ASP A 272 13.80 42.39 1.68
CA ASP A 272 12.93 43.56 1.63
C ASP A 272 13.19 44.21 0.27
N ASN A 273 12.23 44.11 -0.65
CA ASN A 273 12.10 45.08 -1.74
C ASN A 273 11.60 46.39 -1.12
N GLY A 274 12.40 46.97 -0.23
CA GLY A 274 12.37 48.38 0.04
C GLY A 274 13.22 49.07 -1.03
N LEU A 275 12.73 50.21 -1.52
CA LEU A 275 13.28 51.09 -2.57
C LEU A 275 12.75 50.71 -3.97
N PHE A 276 11.96 51.52 -4.69
CA PHE A 276 11.65 52.96 -4.67
C PHE A 276 10.18 53.21 -5.06
#